data_AF-A0A3C0PEA2-F1
#
_entry.id   AF-A0A3C0PEA2-F1
#
_cell.length_a   1.000
_cell.length_b   1.000
_cell.length_c   1.000
_cell.angle_alpha   90.00
_cell.angle_beta   90.00
_cell.angle_gamma   90.00
#
_symmetry.space_group_name_H-M   'P 1'
#
loop_
_entity.id
_entity.type
_entity.pdbx_description
1 polymer ?
#
loop_
_entity_poly.entity_id
_entity_poly.type
_entity_poly.pdbx_seq_one_letter_code
_entity_poly.pdbx_strand_id
1 'polypeptide(L)'
;MIRFGISAPLIAPACIILCMFFQITFAQDVDTVSSKDTLPDTSNHIVDTPITSDTALTVNTVTSPVFDFFDSIAGLLPDTVKAKDKPYIVVGDIEAPMNKTVVIEPGTIFLFKNFTGLHVQGTLIATGTRERPIIFTSENDRSVNKHTSLFANPYDWNGIYIHSNGIGAVFSYCNVSYSVYGITSETKFIRLDPVTLRFNGKDNLIIEGKELKTSDLQYYYILSRKNAVESGLPRNFFKDSFSFKRDLAGYGCFAIIVTSIIKGIDSGLNYLHANNDLKNMSSDNPSILRNIDESDWTRIKNKRDDYRRYCLFSLAGLAIGVAGFSWTFTF
;
A
#
# COMPACT_ATOMS: atom_id res chain seq x y z
N MET A 1 -23.22 -26.78 -57.70
CA MET A 1 -23.05 -27.88 -56.73
C MET A 1 -21.72 -27.69 -56.02
N ILE A 2 -21.70 -26.94 -54.91
CA ILE A 2 -20.53 -26.81 -54.02
C ILE A 2 -21.08 -26.75 -52.59
N ARG A 3 -20.83 -27.81 -51.82
CA ARG A 3 -21.06 -27.89 -50.37
C ARG A 3 -19.79 -27.40 -49.67
N PHE A 4 -19.94 -26.54 -48.67
CA PHE A 4 -18.99 -26.40 -47.58
C PHE A 4 -19.78 -26.43 -46.26
N GLY A 5 -19.42 -27.37 -45.39
CA GLY A 5 -19.90 -27.45 -44.01
C GLY A 5 -18.85 -26.91 -43.03
N ILE A 6 -19.16 -27.09 -41.74
CA ILE A 6 -18.34 -26.84 -40.53
C ILE A 6 -18.46 -25.36 -40.08
N SER A 7 -18.71 -24.99 -38.82
CA SER A 7 -18.49 -25.60 -37.50
C SER A 7 -19.46 -25.03 -36.44
N ALA A 8 -19.74 -25.83 -35.40
CA ALA A 8 -20.34 -25.41 -34.13
C ALA A 8 -19.41 -24.49 -33.31
N PRO A 9 -19.92 -23.56 -32.48
CA PRO A 9 -19.08 -22.83 -31.53
C PRO A 9 -18.98 -23.60 -30.20
N LEU A 10 -17.73 -23.70 -29.74
CA LEU A 10 -17.28 -24.22 -28.45
C LEU A 10 -18.04 -23.63 -27.25
N ILE A 11 -18.61 -24.49 -26.42
CA ILE A 11 -18.93 -24.21 -25.01
C ILE A 11 -18.00 -25.09 -24.17
N ALA A 12 -16.80 -24.57 -23.88
CA ALA A 12 -15.90 -25.03 -22.82
C ALA A 12 -14.69 -24.06 -22.81
N PRO A 13 -14.56 -23.19 -21.79
CA PRO A 13 -13.75 -23.57 -20.62
C PRO A 13 -14.15 -22.82 -19.32
N ALA A 14 -15.40 -22.92 -18.86
CA ALA A 14 -15.81 -22.34 -17.56
C ALA A 14 -15.75 -23.35 -16.40
N CYS A 15 -15.74 -24.66 -16.67
CA CYS A 15 -15.85 -25.69 -15.63
C CYS A 15 -14.54 -26.10 -14.95
N ILE A 16 -13.36 -25.66 -15.43
CA ILE A 16 -12.08 -26.09 -14.85
C ILE A 16 -11.64 -25.18 -13.68
N ILE A 17 -12.14 -23.94 -13.60
CA ILE A 17 -11.71 -22.97 -12.57
C ILE A 17 -12.46 -23.17 -11.24
N LEU A 18 -13.64 -23.81 -11.24
CA LEU A 18 -14.43 -24.01 -10.02
C LEU A 18 -13.96 -25.20 -9.14
N CYS A 19 -13.22 -26.17 -9.70
CA CYS A 19 -12.82 -27.38 -8.96
C CYS A 19 -11.56 -27.23 -8.10
N MET A 20 -10.76 -26.17 -8.28
CA MET A 20 -9.52 -25.98 -7.48
C MET A 20 -9.72 -25.19 -6.18
N PHE A 21 -10.91 -24.61 -5.95
CA PHE A 21 -11.17 -23.75 -4.79
C PHE A 21 -11.78 -24.46 -3.56
N PHE A 22 -12.07 -25.76 -3.64
CA PHE A 22 -12.85 -26.47 -2.61
C PHE A 22 -12.03 -27.35 -1.65
N GLN A 23 -10.69 -27.24 -1.64
CA GLN A 23 -9.80 -28.14 -0.88
C GLN A 23 -9.18 -27.54 0.40
N ILE A 24 -9.50 -26.31 0.80
CA ILE A 24 -8.85 -25.70 1.98
C ILE A 24 -9.90 -25.12 2.94
N THR A 25 -10.73 -25.99 3.50
CA THR A 25 -11.42 -25.70 4.76
C THR A 25 -11.78 -27.04 5.39
N PHE A 26 -11.03 -27.46 6.41
CA PHE A 26 -11.47 -28.25 7.57
C PHE A 26 -10.24 -28.91 8.22
N ALA A 27 -9.87 -28.40 9.40
CA ALA A 27 -9.38 -29.19 10.52
C ALA A 27 -9.35 -28.25 11.74
N GLN A 28 -10.37 -28.40 12.59
CA GLN A 28 -10.30 -28.01 13.98
C GLN A 28 -9.29 -28.92 14.67
N ASP A 29 -8.57 -28.42 15.67
CA ASP A 29 -8.62 -29.09 16.97
C ASP A 29 -8.25 -28.15 18.12
N VAL A 30 -9.03 -28.33 19.16
CA VAL A 30 -8.94 -27.78 20.51
C VAL A 30 -8.13 -28.78 21.34
N ASP A 31 -7.32 -28.31 22.29
CA ASP A 31 -7.02 -28.97 23.59
C ASP A 31 -6.07 -28.07 24.40
N THR A 32 -6.56 -27.38 25.43
CA THR A 32 -6.50 -27.71 26.88
C THR A 32 -5.13 -27.64 27.56
N VAL A 33 -4.99 -26.62 28.42
CA VAL A 33 -4.44 -26.58 29.79
C VAL A 33 -3.33 -27.59 30.18
N SER A 34 -2.19 -27.07 30.64
CA SER A 34 -1.53 -27.60 31.85
C SER A 34 -0.69 -26.54 32.56
N SER A 35 -1.03 -26.35 33.84
CA SER A 35 -0.34 -25.58 34.88
C SER A 35 0.97 -26.24 35.35
N LYS A 36 1.72 -25.47 36.18
CA LYS A 36 2.79 -25.82 37.16
C LYS A 36 4.16 -25.21 36.80
N ASP A 37 4.98 -24.67 37.70
CA ASP A 37 5.00 -24.57 39.16
C ASP A 37 5.94 -23.42 39.60
N THR A 38 5.89 -23.13 40.89
CA THR A 38 6.43 -22.03 41.71
C THR A 38 7.95 -21.95 41.94
N LEU A 39 8.34 -20.71 42.31
CA LEU A 39 9.53 -20.14 42.99
C LEU A 39 10.31 -21.03 44.00
N PRO A 40 11.57 -20.68 44.37
CA PRO A 40 11.87 -19.69 45.43
C PRO A 40 13.03 -18.72 45.06
N ASP A 41 12.87 -17.41 45.21
CA ASP A 41 13.27 -16.58 46.37
C ASP A 41 14.55 -17.01 47.11
N THR A 42 15.57 -16.17 47.05
CA THR A 42 16.46 -15.90 48.20
C THR A 42 16.91 -14.45 48.16
N SER A 43 16.36 -13.68 49.09
CA SER A 43 16.81 -12.38 49.55
C SER A 43 18.27 -12.39 50.00
N ASN A 44 19.00 -11.31 49.74
CA ASN A 44 19.93 -10.75 50.72
C ASN A 44 19.97 -9.22 50.61
N HIS A 45 19.41 -8.61 51.65
CA HIS A 45 19.53 -7.22 52.05
C HIS A 45 20.98 -6.89 52.46
N ILE A 46 21.40 -5.62 52.29
CA ILE A 46 21.99 -4.73 53.32
C ILE A 46 22.36 -3.40 52.62
N VAL A 47 21.54 -2.34 52.80
CA VAL A 47 21.70 -1.15 53.67
C VAL A 47 22.28 0.07 52.93
N ASP A 48 21.51 1.16 53.02
CA ASP A 48 21.71 2.51 52.49
C ASP A 48 22.98 3.23 52.96
N THR A 49 23.41 4.24 52.21
CA THR A 49 23.58 5.62 52.75
C THR A 49 23.70 6.64 51.60
N PRO A 50 23.21 7.88 51.79
CA PRO A 50 23.07 8.89 50.74
C PRO A 50 24.27 9.85 50.70
N ILE A 51 24.61 10.36 49.51
CA ILE A 51 25.51 11.51 49.37
C ILE A 51 24.83 12.54 48.48
N THR A 52 24.39 13.62 49.13
CA THR A 52 24.03 14.92 48.57
C THR A 52 25.28 15.69 48.16
N SER A 53 25.27 16.29 46.96
CA SER A 53 26.02 17.51 46.69
C SER A 53 25.31 18.34 45.61
N ASP A 54 24.53 19.31 46.07
CA ASP A 54 24.07 20.45 45.31
C ASP A 54 25.25 21.30 44.83
N THR A 55 25.33 21.51 43.52
CA THR A 55 25.85 22.77 42.96
C THR A 55 25.09 23.04 41.65
N ALA A 56 23.94 23.70 41.77
CA ALA A 56 23.27 24.33 40.65
C ALA A 56 24.08 25.57 40.22
N LEU A 57 25.01 25.39 39.29
CA LEU A 57 25.55 26.50 38.51
C LEU A 57 24.46 26.95 37.54
N THR A 58 23.74 28.02 37.89
CA THR A 58 22.89 28.75 36.95
C THR A 58 23.80 29.38 35.89
N VAL A 59 24.03 28.67 34.80
CA VAL A 59 24.52 29.25 33.56
C VAL A 59 23.41 30.17 33.08
N ASN A 60 23.53 31.46 33.39
CA ASN A 60 22.77 32.50 32.70
C ASN A 60 23.27 32.51 31.25
N THR A 61 22.66 31.68 30.40
CA THR A 61 22.84 31.73 28.97
C THR A 61 22.39 33.10 28.50
N VAL A 62 23.36 33.92 28.11
CA VAL A 62 23.14 35.11 27.28
C VAL A 62 22.45 34.60 26.01
N THR A 63 21.12 34.71 25.95
CA THR A 63 20.36 34.46 24.72
C THR A 63 20.65 35.59 23.76
N SER A 64 21.79 35.48 23.08
CA SER A 64 22.07 36.26 21.89
C SER A 64 21.02 35.87 20.84
N PRO A 65 20.36 36.82 20.14
CA PRO A 65 19.33 36.55 19.16
C PRO A 65 20.01 36.07 17.87
N VAL A 66 20.64 34.90 17.92
CA VAL A 66 21.24 34.25 16.76
C VAL A 66 20.13 33.44 16.12
N PHE A 67 19.47 34.07 15.16
CA PHE A 67 18.52 33.53 14.20
C PHE A 67 18.03 32.09 14.42
N ASP A 68 16.80 31.99 14.92
CA ASP A 68 16.02 30.77 15.04
C ASP A 68 15.53 30.31 13.65
N PHE A 69 16.44 29.75 12.83
CA PHE A 69 16.12 29.23 11.49
C PHE A 69 15.76 27.74 11.49
N PHE A 70 16.16 27.00 12.52
CA PHE A 70 16.02 25.54 12.60
C PHE A 70 15.68 25.11 14.02
N ASP A 71 14.94 24.00 14.11
CA ASP A 71 14.72 23.31 15.37
C ASP A 71 15.76 22.21 15.55
N SER A 72 16.58 22.27 16.60
CA SER A 72 17.56 21.23 16.86
C SER A 72 16.91 19.93 17.36
N ILE A 73 17.35 18.79 16.83
CA ILE A 73 16.93 17.46 17.29
C ILE A 73 18.14 16.51 17.39
N ALA A 74 18.12 15.64 18.39
CA ALA A 74 19.11 14.57 18.60
C ALA A 74 18.53 13.52 19.57
N GLY A 75 19.11 12.32 19.58
CA GLY A 75 18.76 11.25 20.50
C GLY A 75 17.46 10.54 20.16
N LEU A 76 16.78 10.03 21.19
CA LEU A 76 15.55 9.25 21.02
C LEU A 76 14.42 10.13 20.46
N LEU A 77 13.86 9.71 19.34
CA LEU A 77 12.71 10.36 18.72
C LEU A 77 11.45 10.14 19.55
N PRO A 78 10.55 11.15 19.63
CA PRO A 78 9.22 10.97 20.20
C PRO A 78 8.37 10.06 19.30
N ASP A 79 7.24 9.58 19.83
CA ASP A 79 6.31 8.72 19.10
C ASP A 79 5.78 9.38 17.80
N THR A 80 5.75 10.71 17.75
CA THR A 80 5.40 11.47 16.54
C THR A 80 6.31 12.68 16.38
N VAL A 81 7.00 12.75 15.24
CA VAL A 81 7.75 13.92 14.79
C VAL A 81 6.86 14.75 13.87
N LYS A 82 6.47 15.92 14.36
CA LYS A 82 5.55 16.80 13.64
C LYS A 82 6.24 17.58 12.54
N ALA A 83 5.55 17.80 11.44
CA ALA A 83 6.02 18.73 10.42
C ALA A 83 5.90 20.16 10.96
N LYS A 84 6.97 20.94 10.81
CA LYS A 84 7.04 22.33 11.27
C LYS A 84 7.37 23.26 10.12
N ASP A 85 7.16 24.56 10.34
CA ASP A 85 7.51 25.59 9.37
C ASP A 85 9.02 25.68 9.15
N LYS A 86 9.81 25.29 10.17
CA LYS A 86 11.28 25.26 10.13
C LYS A 86 11.78 23.82 10.01
N PRO A 87 12.86 23.57 9.24
CA PRO A 87 13.50 22.27 9.20
C PRO A 87 14.09 21.88 10.57
N TYR A 88 14.21 20.58 10.79
CA TYR A 88 14.96 20.03 11.92
C TYR A 88 16.44 19.96 11.58
N ILE A 89 17.31 20.58 12.38
CA ILE A 89 18.75 20.39 12.30
C ILE A 89 19.16 19.24 13.24
N VAL A 90 19.68 18.17 12.66
CA VAL A 90 20.08 16.96 13.38
C VAL A 90 21.51 17.14 13.87
N VAL A 91 21.66 17.50 15.14
CA VAL A 91 22.96 17.86 15.75
C VAL A 91 23.71 16.67 16.34
N GLY A 92 23.05 15.52 16.41
CA GLY A 92 23.57 14.22 16.83
C GLY A 92 22.65 13.13 16.31
N ASP A 93 23.07 11.87 16.38
CA ASP A 93 22.27 10.74 15.90
C ASP A 93 20.86 10.77 16.49
N ILE A 94 19.87 10.56 15.62
CA ILE A 94 18.48 10.39 16.02
C ILE A 94 18.10 8.92 15.94
N GLU A 95 17.26 8.48 16.87
CA GLU A 95 16.95 7.07 17.02
C GLU A 95 15.44 6.83 17.16
N ALA A 96 14.88 5.93 16.35
CA ALA A 96 13.58 5.33 16.63
C ALA A 96 13.77 4.16 17.60
N PRO A 97 13.43 4.31 18.89
CA PRO A 97 13.82 3.37 19.93
C PRO A 97 13.08 2.03 19.80
N MET A 98 13.72 0.98 20.32
CA MET A 98 13.13 -0.35 20.42
C MET A 98 11.75 -0.32 21.11
N ASN A 99 10.84 -1.19 20.68
CA ASN A 99 9.46 -1.32 21.18
C ASN A 99 8.58 -0.07 21.04
N LYS A 100 9.01 0.95 20.28
CA LYS A 100 8.17 2.10 19.93
C LYS A 100 7.92 2.19 18.44
N THR A 101 6.80 2.81 18.09
CA THR A 101 6.50 3.24 16.73
C THR A 101 6.68 4.75 16.64
N VAL A 102 7.63 5.18 15.83
CA VAL A 102 7.86 6.59 15.52
C VAL A 102 7.19 6.91 14.19
N VAL A 103 6.30 7.90 14.21
CA VAL A 103 5.62 8.42 13.03
C VAL A 103 6.23 9.77 12.65
N ILE A 104 6.67 9.91 11.40
CA ILE A 104 7.15 11.18 10.84
C ILE A 104 6.05 11.73 9.93
N GLU A 105 5.58 12.94 10.23
CA GLU A 105 4.51 13.58 9.46
C GLU A 105 4.95 14.04 8.06
N PRO A 106 4.03 14.09 7.08
CA PRO A 106 4.31 14.61 5.74
C PRO A 106 4.87 16.03 5.72
N GLY A 107 5.91 16.25 4.91
CA GLY A 107 6.58 17.54 4.77
C GLY A 107 7.62 17.83 5.85
N THR A 108 7.93 16.85 6.71
CA THR A 108 9.05 16.98 7.66
C THR A 108 10.38 16.98 6.90
N ILE A 109 11.29 17.87 7.31
CA ILE A 109 12.61 18.00 6.70
C ILE A 109 13.69 17.87 7.78
N PHE A 110 14.62 16.95 7.57
CA PHE A 110 15.79 16.73 8.41
C PHE A 110 17.06 17.16 7.65
N LEU A 111 17.81 18.04 8.30
CA LEU A 111 19.12 18.53 7.88
C LEU A 111 20.17 17.87 8.77
N PHE A 112 20.93 16.92 8.24
CA PHE A 112 21.93 16.18 8.98
C PHE A 112 23.27 16.90 8.96
N LYS A 113 23.89 17.04 10.15
CA LYS A 113 25.27 17.49 10.28
C LYS A 113 26.22 16.33 10.01
N ASN A 114 27.51 16.66 9.80
CA ASN A 114 28.55 15.66 9.67
C ASN A 114 28.55 14.66 10.83
N PHE A 115 28.79 13.39 10.50
CA PHE A 115 28.83 12.27 11.45
C PHE A 115 27.52 11.97 12.18
N THR A 116 26.38 12.45 11.67
CA THR A 116 25.06 12.11 12.21
C THR A 116 24.29 11.17 11.28
N GLY A 117 23.32 10.44 11.82
CA GLY A 117 22.46 9.52 11.09
C GLY A 117 21.12 9.26 11.79
N LEU A 118 20.29 8.44 11.14
CA LEU A 118 19.03 7.96 11.71
C LEU A 118 19.13 6.45 11.96
N HIS A 119 19.03 6.05 13.22
CA HIS A 119 19.00 4.65 13.63
C HIS A 119 17.58 4.19 13.91
N VAL A 120 17.18 3.04 13.38
CA VAL A 120 15.86 2.45 13.59
C VAL A 120 16.02 1.13 14.30
N GLN A 121 15.72 1.11 15.61
CA GLN A 121 15.68 -0.10 16.44
C GLN A 121 14.25 -0.59 16.70
N GLY A 122 13.26 0.30 16.61
CA GLY A 122 11.84 -0.04 16.75
C GLY A 122 11.11 -0.14 15.43
N THR A 123 9.98 0.57 15.33
CA THR A 123 9.23 0.76 14.09
C THR A 123 9.31 2.22 13.64
N LEU A 124 9.59 2.45 12.36
CA LEU A 124 9.56 3.78 11.76
C LEU A 124 8.51 3.86 10.66
N ILE A 125 7.63 4.87 10.72
CA ILE A 125 6.63 5.17 9.70
C ILE A 125 6.86 6.59 9.20
N ALA A 126 7.52 6.71 8.05
CA ALA A 126 7.74 7.98 7.35
C ALA A 126 6.87 8.00 6.09
N THR A 127 5.65 8.55 6.21
CA THR A 127 4.69 8.59 5.09
C THR A 127 4.47 10.04 4.65
N GLY A 128 5.25 10.49 3.67
CA GLY A 128 5.05 11.75 2.98
C GLY A 128 3.91 11.69 1.96
N THR A 129 3.68 12.81 1.26
CA THR A 129 2.84 12.85 0.06
C THR A 129 3.63 13.39 -1.12
N ARG A 130 3.06 13.31 -2.33
CA ARG A 130 3.67 13.89 -3.53
C ARG A 130 3.91 15.39 -3.39
N GLU A 131 2.98 16.09 -2.75
CA GLU A 131 3.02 17.54 -2.53
C GLU A 131 3.89 17.92 -1.34
N ARG A 132 3.96 17.03 -0.33
CA ARG A 132 4.71 17.23 0.92
C ARG A 132 5.57 16.00 1.21
N PRO A 133 6.66 15.80 0.44
CA PRO A 133 7.57 14.69 0.68
C PRO A 133 8.32 14.88 1.99
N ILE A 134 8.76 13.78 2.60
CA ILE A 134 9.68 13.83 3.75
C ILE A 134 11.11 13.85 3.20
N ILE A 135 11.94 14.76 3.70
CA ILE A 135 13.29 14.97 3.17
C ILE A 135 14.33 14.67 4.25
N PHE A 136 15.26 13.77 3.92
CA PHE A 136 16.46 13.47 4.70
C PHE A 136 17.68 13.89 3.87
N THR A 137 18.35 14.97 4.27
CA THR A 137 19.42 15.56 3.47
C THR A 137 20.49 16.22 4.33
N SER A 138 21.61 16.61 3.72
CA SER A 138 22.70 17.33 4.37
C SER A 138 22.28 18.73 4.84
N GLU A 139 22.85 19.22 5.94
CA GLU A 139 22.71 20.63 6.34
C GLU A 139 23.20 21.62 5.28
N ASN A 140 24.05 21.16 4.35
CA ASN A 140 24.60 21.96 3.26
C ASN A 140 23.75 21.92 1.97
N ASP A 141 22.58 21.26 2.00
CA ASP A 141 21.69 21.18 0.84
C ASP A 141 20.96 22.50 0.60
N ARG A 142 21.47 23.31 -0.32
CA ARG A 142 20.91 24.60 -0.70
C ARG A 142 19.52 24.53 -1.32
N SER A 143 19.06 23.36 -1.77
CA SER A 143 17.69 23.24 -2.27
C SER A 143 16.68 23.45 -1.15
N VAL A 144 17.04 23.05 0.08
CA VAL A 144 16.23 23.12 1.30
C VAL A 144 16.74 24.20 2.26
N ASN A 145 18.02 24.18 2.62
CA ASN A 145 18.65 25.15 3.52
C ASN A 145 19.19 26.36 2.74
N LYS A 146 18.44 27.47 2.70
CA LYS A 146 18.88 28.70 2.02
C LYS A 146 19.94 29.50 2.78
N HIS A 147 20.28 29.10 3.99
CA HIS A 147 21.21 29.82 4.88
C HIS A 147 22.63 29.27 4.85
N THR A 148 22.86 28.09 4.25
CA THR A 148 24.21 27.53 4.12
C THR A 148 25.00 28.20 3.01
N SER A 149 26.29 28.46 3.27
CA SER A 149 27.26 28.94 2.27
C SER A 149 28.00 27.79 1.58
N LEU A 150 27.86 26.55 2.08
CA LEU A 150 28.49 25.37 1.52
C LEU A 150 27.57 24.69 0.49
N PHE A 151 28.10 23.69 -0.21
CA PHE A 151 27.32 22.82 -1.09
C PHE A 151 27.28 21.43 -0.47
N ALA A 152 26.11 20.78 -0.54
CA ALA A 152 25.99 19.40 -0.13
C ALA A 152 26.82 18.49 -1.02
N ASN A 153 27.53 17.56 -0.40
CA ASN A 153 28.30 16.53 -1.07
C ASN A 153 27.85 15.15 -0.60
N PRO A 154 28.04 14.10 -1.42
CA PRO A 154 27.97 12.74 -0.91
C PRO A 154 28.90 12.60 0.31
N TYR A 155 28.57 11.70 1.25
CA TYR A 155 29.28 11.50 2.52
C TYR A 155 29.10 12.61 3.59
N ASP A 156 28.22 13.59 3.39
CA ASP A 156 27.98 14.64 4.39
C ASP A 156 27.34 14.09 5.68
N TRP A 157 26.65 12.96 5.64
CA TRP A 157 26.06 12.32 6.82
C TRP A 157 25.96 10.80 6.66
N ASN A 158 25.79 10.07 7.75
CA ASN A 158 25.98 8.61 7.77
C ASN A 158 24.92 7.84 6.96
N GLY A 159 23.71 8.37 6.87
CA GLY A 159 22.56 7.71 6.24
C GLY A 159 21.55 7.19 7.27
N ILE A 160 20.60 6.39 6.76
CA ILE A 160 19.56 5.75 7.56
C ILE A 160 19.96 4.29 7.78
N TYR A 161 20.03 3.87 9.04
CA TYR A 161 20.40 2.51 9.43
C TYR A 161 19.25 1.82 10.18
N ILE A 162 18.72 0.75 9.62
CA ILE A 162 17.71 -0.10 10.27
C ILE A 162 18.42 -1.33 10.84
N HIS A 163 18.43 -1.41 12.17
CA HIS A 163 19.06 -2.49 12.92
C HIS A 163 18.25 -3.78 12.81
N SER A 164 18.90 -4.91 13.07
CA SER A 164 18.31 -6.25 13.08
C SER A 164 17.18 -6.44 14.09
N ASN A 165 17.17 -5.65 15.16
CA ASN A 165 16.07 -5.60 16.13
C ASN A 165 14.87 -4.73 15.67
N GLY A 166 15.02 -4.00 14.55
CA GLY A 166 13.97 -3.21 13.95
C GLY A 166 12.81 -4.07 13.47
N ILE A 167 11.63 -3.86 14.05
CA ILE A 167 10.40 -4.60 13.71
C ILE A 167 9.97 -4.28 12.27
N GLY A 168 10.21 -3.04 11.82
CA GLY A 168 10.15 -2.67 10.42
C GLY A 168 10.16 -1.17 10.16
N ALA A 169 10.34 -0.79 8.89
CA ALA A 169 10.39 0.59 8.47
C ALA A 169 9.58 0.82 7.18
N VAL A 170 8.77 1.88 7.15
CA VAL A 170 7.99 2.28 5.98
C VAL A 170 8.41 3.67 5.56
N PHE A 171 8.82 3.81 4.30
CA PHE A 171 9.13 5.08 3.67
C PHE A 171 8.24 5.26 2.45
N SER A 172 7.44 6.32 2.45
CA SER A 172 6.58 6.69 1.34
C SER A 172 6.74 8.16 1.01
N TYR A 173 6.89 8.48 -0.28
CA TYR A 173 7.23 9.82 -0.77
C TYR A 173 8.38 10.47 0.02
N CYS A 174 9.46 9.72 0.19
CA CYS A 174 10.66 10.16 0.91
C CYS A 174 11.81 10.43 -0.07
N ASN A 175 12.66 11.41 0.27
CA ASN A 175 13.90 11.68 -0.45
C ASN A 175 15.08 11.52 0.54
N VAL A 176 16.06 10.70 0.18
CA VAL A 176 17.31 10.53 0.93
C VAL A 176 18.49 10.87 0.03
N SER A 177 19.24 11.90 0.41
CA SER A 177 20.35 12.40 -0.40
C SER A 177 21.56 12.83 0.40
N TYR A 178 22.73 12.84 -0.26
CA TYR A 178 24.01 13.33 0.27
C TYR A 178 24.55 12.55 1.47
N SER A 179 24.08 11.33 1.68
CA SER A 179 24.58 10.46 2.75
C SER A 179 25.73 9.57 2.29
N VAL A 180 26.29 8.76 3.21
CA VAL A 180 27.23 7.69 2.87
C VAL A 180 26.52 6.52 2.15
N TYR A 181 25.43 5.99 2.70
CA TYR A 181 24.82 4.73 2.22
C TYR A 181 23.34 4.82 1.76
N GLY A 182 22.71 6.00 1.86
CA GLY A 182 21.28 6.17 1.67
C GLY A 182 20.51 5.47 2.78
N ILE A 183 19.98 4.28 2.49
CA ILE A 183 19.29 3.42 3.45
C ILE A 183 19.98 2.05 3.53
N THR A 184 20.42 1.67 4.72
CA THR A 184 20.95 0.33 5.01
C THR A 184 20.02 -0.37 5.99
N SER A 185 19.53 -1.56 5.63
CA SER A 185 18.64 -2.36 6.45
C SER A 185 19.23 -3.74 6.71
N GLU A 186 19.41 -4.10 7.97
CA GLU A 186 19.77 -5.46 8.37
C GLU A 186 18.59 -6.43 8.28
N THR A 187 17.36 -5.91 8.26
CA THR A 187 16.14 -6.70 8.11
C THR A 187 15.55 -6.53 6.72
N LYS A 188 14.87 -7.56 6.22
CA LYS A 188 13.98 -7.43 5.05
C LYS A 188 12.72 -6.61 5.31
N PHE A 189 12.43 -6.23 6.55
CA PHE A 189 11.16 -5.61 6.97
C PHE A 189 11.10 -4.11 6.66
N ILE A 190 11.44 -3.77 5.42
CA ILE A 190 11.42 -2.41 4.90
C ILE A 190 10.46 -2.31 3.71
N ARG A 191 9.70 -1.22 3.64
CA ARG A 191 8.88 -0.85 2.48
C ARG A 191 9.30 0.53 1.98
N LEU A 192 9.56 0.64 0.68
CA LEU A 192 9.88 1.89 -0.02
C LEU A 192 8.83 2.12 -1.11
N ASP A 193 8.07 3.22 -1.06
CA ASP A 193 6.91 3.41 -1.95
C ASP A 193 6.37 4.87 -2.04
N PRO A 194 6.69 5.65 -3.08
CA PRO A 194 7.97 5.72 -3.75
C PRO A 194 9.04 6.41 -2.87
N VAL A 195 10.31 6.07 -3.07
CA VAL A 195 11.44 6.77 -2.44
C VAL A 195 12.45 7.18 -3.50
N THR A 196 13.02 8.39 -3.37
CA THR A 196 14.14 8.84 -4.21
C THR A 196 15.43 8.75 -3.42
N LEU A 197 16.41 8.03 -3.95
CA LEU A 197 17.73 7.82 -3.35
C LEU A 197 18.76 8.31 -4.37
N ARG A 198 19.40 9.45 -4.09
CA ARG A 198 20.30 10.11 -5.05
C ARG A 198 21.43 10.85 -4.36
N PHE A 199 22.53 11.05 -5.08
CA PHE A 199 23.71 11.76 -4.57
C PHE A 199 24.29 11.20 -3.27
N ASN A 200 24.05 9.90 -2.99
CA ASN A 200 24.70 9.21 -1.87
C ASN A 200 26.08 8.71 -2.31
N GLY A 201 26.97 8.51 -1.35
CA GLY A 201 28.40 8.35 -1.60
C GLY A 201 28.81 6.96 -2.03
N LYS A 202 28.62 5.99 -1.15
CA LYS A 202 29.07 4.61 -1.34
C LYS A 202 27.99 3.76 -1.97
N ASP A 203 26.77 3.83 -1.43
CA ASP A 203 25.59 3.13 -1.94
C ASP A 203 24.32 3.95 -1.72
N ASN A 204 23.23 3.52 -2.33
CA ASN A 204 21.90 4.12 -2.14
C ASN A 204 20.97 3.24 -1.28
N LEU A 205 21.05 1.91 -1.43
CA LEU A 205 20.19 0.96 -0.74
C LEU A 205 20.90 -0.37 -0.53
N ILE A 206 20.96 -0.80 0.73
CA ILE A 206 21.47 -2.12 1.13
C ILE A 206 20.39 -2.79 1.97
N ILE A 207 20.00 -4.02 1.62
CA ILE A 207 19.04 -4.82 2.40
C ILE A 207 19.65 -6.19 2.65
N GLU A 208 19.72 -6.60 3.92
CA GLU A 208 20.31 -7.86 4.38
C GLU A 208 21.74 -8.07 3.82
N GLY A 209 22.53 -6.99 3.81
CA GLY A 209 23.90 -6.97 3.28
C GLY A 209 24.01 -7.03 1.76
N LYS A 210 22.89 -7.06 1.03
CA LYS A 210 22.86 -7.03 -0.43
C LYS A 210 22.62 -5.62 -0.95
N GLU A 211 23.56 -5.12 -1.74
CA GLU A 211 23.41 -3.87 -2.49
C GLU A 211 22.32 -4.01 -3.55
N LEU A 212 21.35 -3.09 -3.53
CA LEU A 212 20.31 -2.98 -4.54
C LEU A 212 20.60 -1.77 -5.42
N LYS A 213 20.74 -2.02 -6.72
CA LYS A 213 20.92 -0.93 -7.69
C LYS A 213 19.64 -0.10 -7.76
N THR A 214 19.73 1.14 -7.33
CA THR A 214 18.67 2.14 -7.47
C THR A 214 19.00 3.09 -8.61
N SER A 215 17.99 3.73 -9.16
CA SER A 215 18.13 4.87 -10.08
C SER A 215 17.89 6.17 -9.33
N ASP A 216 18.28 7.30 -9.90
CA ASP A 216 17.95 8.64 -9.36
C ASP A 216 16.45 9.00 -9.46
N LEU A 217 15.63 8.11 -10.02
CA LEU A 217 14.17 8.21 -10.09
C LEU A 217 13.49 7.54 -8.89
N GLN A 218 12.15 7.62 -8.85
CA GLN A 218 11.34 6.96 -7.82
C GLN A 218 11.58 5.45 -7.80
N TYR A 219 12.01 4.96 -6.64
CA TYR A 219 12.29 3.57 -6.37
C TYR A 219 11.18 2.95 -5.51
N TYR A 220 10.85 1.70 -5.83
CA TYR A 220 9.82 0.92 -5.15
C TYR A 220 10.43 -0.38 -4.65
N TYR A 221 10.22 -0.68 -3.37
CA TYR A 221 10.55 -1.95 -2.75
C TYR A 221 9.39 -2.35 -1.85
N ILE A 222 8.56 -3.26 -2.34
CA ILE A 222 7.39 -3.75 -1.63
C ILE A 222 7.56 -5.26 -1.49
N LEU A 223 7.71 -5.74 -0.25
CA LEU A 223 7.66 -7.18 0.01
C LEU A 223 6.27 -7.71 -0.36
N SER A 224 6.23 -8.72 -1.22
CA SER A 224 4.99 -9.44 -1.52
C SER A 224 4.42 -10.08 -0.25
N ARG A 225 3.08 -10.08 -0.12
CA ARG A 225 2.37 -10.71 1.02
C ARG A 225 2.81 -12.15 1.28
N LYS A 226 3.14 -12.91 0.23
CA LYS A 226 3.63 -14.29 0.35
C LYS A 226 4.96 -14.35 1.12
N ASN A 227 5.91 -13.51 0.72
CA ASN A 227 7.23 -13.41 1.34
C ASN A 227 7.14 -12.86 2.78
N ALA A 228 6.15 -12.01 3.05
CA ALA A 228 5.88 -11.48 4.38
C ALA A 228 5.37 -12.57 5.35
N VAL A 229 4.42 -13.40 4.92
CA VAL A 229 3.83 -14.48 5.73
C VAL A 229 4.85 -15.60 6.00
N GLU A 230 5.65 -15.98 5.00
CA GLU A 230 6.74 -16.96 5.16
C GLU A 230 7.82 -16.51 6.18
N SER A 231 7.85 -15.21 6.49
CA SER A 231 8.83 -14.60 7.39
C SER A 231 8.31 -14.30 8.79
N GLY A 232 7.10 -14.76 9.14
CA GLY A 232 6.54 -14.60 10.50
C GLY A 232 6.05 -13.20 10.84
N LEU A 233 5.81 -12.34 9.85
CA LEU A 233 5.42 -10.95 10.08
C LEU A 233 3.97 -10.79 10.58
N PRO A 234 3.68 -9.85 11.49
CA PRO A 234 2.31 -9.50 11.85
C PRO A 234 1.57 -8.92 10.64
N ARG A 235 0.39 -9.49 10.34
CA ARG A 235 -0.46 -9.17 9.17
C ARG A 235 -0.79 -7.67 9.02
N ASN A 236 -0.74 -6.92 10.11
CA ASN A 236 -1.14 -5.51 10.14
C ASN A 236 -0.01 -4.54 9.72
N PHE A 237 1.24 -5.00 9.58
CA PHE A 237 2.35 -4.15 9.13
C PHE A 237 2.28 -3.82 7.62
N PHE A 238 1.62 -4.67 6.83
CA PHE A 238 1.56 -4.58 5.36
C PHE A 238 0.28 -3.97 4.80
N LYS A 239 -0.45 -3.15 5.58
CA LYS A 239 -1.67 -2.52 5.05
C LYS A 239 -1.26 -1.41 4.08
N ASP A 240 -1.09 -1.79 2.82
CA ASP A 240 -1.07 -0.86 1.70
C ASP A 240 -2.28 0.06 1.81
N SER A 241 -2.04 1.36 2.02
CA SER A 241 -3.09 2.36 2.26
C SER A 241 -4.09 2.39 1.11
N PHE A 242 -3.64 2.05 -0.10
CA PHE A 242 -4.47 1.96 -1.30
C PHE A 242 -5.13 0.58 -1.48
N SER A 243 -4.78 -0.45 -0.69
CA SER A 243 -5.34 -1.80 -0.84
C SER A 243 -6.85 -1.80 -0.66
N PHE A 244 -7.37 -1.05 0.31
CA PHE A 244 -8.82 -0.98 0.54
C PHE A 244 -9.54 -0.35 -0.66
N LYS A 245 -8.99 0.71 -1.26
CA LYS A 245 -9.58 1.36 -2.43
C LYS A 245 -9.51 0.45 -3.66
N ARG A 246 -8.39 -0.25 -3.86
CA ARG A 246 -8.20 -1.21 -4.96
C ARG A 246 -9.14 -2.41 -4.81
N ASP A 247 -9.20 -3.00 -3.62
CA ASP A 247 -10.07 -4.14 -3.32
C ASP A 247 -11.54 -3.73 -3.48
N LEU A 248 -11.95 -2.55 -2.96
CA LEU A 248 -13.30 -2.03 -3.13
C LEU A 248 -13.66 -1.79 -4.60
N ALA A 249 -12.76 -1.20 -5.38
CA ALA A 249 -12.95 -1.01 -6.82
C ALA A 249 -13.02 -2.35 -7.57
N GLY A 250 -12.18 -3.31 -7.18
CA GLY A 250 -12.14 -4.65 -7.77
C GLY A 250 -13.44 -5.42 -7.52
N TYR A 251 -13.91 -5.46 -6.26
CA TYR A 251 -15.19 -6.07 -5.92
C TYR A 251 -16.38 -5.35 -6.55
N GLY A 252 -16.33 -4.01 -6.66
CA GLY A 252 -17.35 -3.23 -7.36
C GLY A 252 -17.45 -3.59 -8.85
N CYS A 253 -16.32 -3.65 -9.56
CA CYS A 253 -16.28 -4.05 -10.96
C CYS A 253 -16.72 -5.51 -11.16
N PHE A 254 -16.34 -6.41 -10.25
CA PHE A 254 -16.79 -7.80 -10.28
C PHE A 254 -18.30 -7.92 -10.10
N ALA A 255 -18.92 -7.14 -9.19
CA ALA A 255 -20.36 -7.11 -9.04
C ALA A 255 -21.08 -6.61 -10.31
N ILE A 256 -20.51 -5.63 -11.00
CA ILE A 256 -21.03 -5.15 -12.31
C ILE A 256 -20.98 -6.28 -13.34
N ILE A 257 -19.86 -7.01 -13.44
CA ILE A 257 -19.71 -8.16 -14.36
C ILE A 257 -20.82 -9.19 -14.10
N VAL A 258 -20.97 -9.63 -12.84
CA VAL A 258 -21.95 -10.67 -12.47
C VAL A 258 -23.38 -10.21 -12.79
N THR A 259 -23.74 -8.98 -12.39
CA THR A 259 -25.08 -8.43 -12.63
C THR A 259 -25.38 -8.23 -14.12
N SER A 260 -24.39 -7.81 -14.92
CA SER A 260 -24.50 -7.70 -16.37
C SER A 260 -24.72 -9.05 -17.04
N ILE A 261 -24.00 -10.09 -16.63
CA ILE A 261 -24.18 -11.44 -17.19
C ILE A 261 -25.59 -11.95 -16.90
N ILE A 262 -26.05 -11.84 -15.66
CA ILE A 262 -27.40 -12.29 -15.27
C ILE A 262 -28.48 -11.56 -16.08
N LYS A 263 -28.39 -10.23 -16.17
CA LYS A 263 -29.34 -9.42 -16.96
C LYS A 263 -29.27 -9.71 -18.46
N GLY A 264 -28.08 -9.99 -18.99
CA GLY A 264 -27.89 -10.35 -20.39
C GLY A 264 -28.54 -11.68 -20.75
N ILE A 265 -28.39 -12.68 -19.88
CA ILE A 265 -29.03 -14.00 -20.06
C ILE A 265 -30.55 -13.86 -19.98
N ASP A 266 -31.09 -13.19 -18.95
CA ASP A 266 -32.53 -13.00 -18.78
C ASP A 266 -33.16 -12.26 -19.96
N SER A 267 -32.57 -11.11 -20.36
CA SER A 267 -33.04 -10.36 -21.52
C SER A 267 -32.89 -11.14 -22.83
N GLY A 268 -31.84 -11.94 -22.99
CA GLY A 268 -31.63 -12.81 -24.15
C GLY A 268 -32.70 -13.90 -24.28
N LEU A 269 -33.04 -14.59 -23.19
CA LEU A 269 -34.11 -15.60 -23.18
C LEU A 269 -35.47 -14.97 -23.48
N ASN A 270 -35.77 -13.82 -22.85
CA ASN A 270 -37.02 -13.12 -23.07
C ASN A 270 -37.14 -12.53 -24.49
N TYR A 271 -36.01 -12.13 -25.10
CA TYR A 271 -35.95 -11.76 -26.52
C TYR A 271 -36.32 -12.94 -27.43
N LEU A 272 -35.75 -14.12 -27.17
CA LEU A 272 -36.04 -15.33 -27.97
C LEU A 272 -37.51 -15.72 -27.89
N HIS A 273 -38.11 -15.68 -26.70
CA HIS A 273 -39.54 -15.90 -26.51
C HIS A 273 -40.38 -14.88 -27.29
N ALA A 274 -40.13 -13.59 -27.11
CA ALA A 274 -40.88 -12.54 -27.81
C ALA A 274 -40.72 -12.63 -29.34
N ASN A 275 -39.56 -13.06 -29.83
CA ASN A 275 -39.30 -13.24 -31.26
C ASN A 275 -40.01 -14.47 -31.83
N ASN A 276 -40.13 -15.56 -31.07
CA ASN A 276 -40.93 -16.72 -31.46
C ASN A 276 -42.42 -16.39 -31.48
N ASP A 277 -42.92 -15.64 -30.49
CA ASP A 277 -44.31 -15.16 -30.49
C ASP A 277 -44.61 -14.35 -31.75
N LEU A 278 -43.69 -13.46 -32.13
CA LEU A 278 -43.82 -12.62 -33.34
C LEU A 278 -43.84 -13.46 -34.62
N LYS A 279 -43.04 -14.53 -34.70
CA LYS A 279 -43.06 -15.49 -35.83
C LYS A 279 -44.35 -16.28 -35.90
N ASN A 280 -44.86 -16.72 -34.75
CA ASN A 280 -46.12 -17.44 -34.67
C ASN A 280 -47.28 -16.56 -35.13
N MET A 281 -47.27 -15.28 -34.77
CA MET A 281 -48.26 -14.29 -35.21
C MET A 281 -48.17 -13.95 -36.70
N SER A 282 -46.97 -13.99 -37.28
CA SER A 282 -46.78 -13.78 -38.73
C SER A 282 -47.00 -15.05 -39.56
N SER A 283 -47.41 -16.17 -38.96
CA SER A 283 -47.63 -17.41 -39.69
C SER A 283 -48.94 -17.37 -40.47
N ASP A 284 -48.98 -18.01 -41.64
CA ASP A 284 -50.16 -18.03 -42.54
C ASP A 284 -51.32 -18.92 -42.03
N ASN A 285 -51.37 -19.22 -40.73
CA ASN A 285 -52.39 -20.08 -40.14
C ASN A 285 -53.69 -19.28 -39.89
N PRO A 286 -54.81 -19.60 -40.58
CA PRO A 286 -56.05 -18.82 -40.49
C PRO A 286 -56.66 -18.75 -39.08
N SER A 287 -56.44 -19.79 -38.28
CA SER A 287 -56.96 -19.88 -36.91
C SER A 287 -56.27 -18.91 -35.94
N ILE A 288 -55.00 -18.62 -36.19
CA ILE A 288 -54.16 -17.72 -35.39
C ILE A 288 -54.47 -16.27 -35.80
N LEU A 289 -54.52 -15.99 -37.11
CA LEU A 289 -54.76 -14.65 -37.65
C LEU A 289 -56.14 -14.07 -37.29
N ARG A 290 -57.16 -14.92 -37.14
CA ARG A 290 -58.52 -14.48 -36.80
C ARG A 290 -58.63 -13.84 -35.40
N ASN A 291 -57.70 -14.13 -34.50
CA ASN A 291 -57.75 -13.69 -33.10
C ASN A 291 -56.67 -12.67 -32.74
N ILE A 292 -55.84 -12.20 -33.69
CA ILE A 292 -54.76 -11.25 -33.41
C ILE A 292 -55.19 -9.84 -33.82
N ASP A 293 -55.07 -8.89 -32.89
CA ASP A 293 -55.25 -7.46 -33.15
C ASP A 293 -53.89 -6.78 -33.49
N GLU A 294 -53.94 -5.68 -34.24
CA GLU A 294 -52.76 -4.88 -34.60
C GLU A 294 -52.03 -4.35 -33.33
N SER A 295 -52.80 -4.04 -32.29
CA SER A 295 -52.28 -3.59 -31.00
C SER A 295 -51.43 -4.67 -30.31
N ASP A 296 -51.82 -5.95 -30.41
CA ASP A 296 -51.08 -7.08 -29.84
C ASP A 296 -49.74 -7.30 -30.54
N TRP A 297 -49.72 -7.18 -31.87
CA TRP A 297 -48.49 -7.29 -32.67
C TRP A 297 -47.51 -6.17 -32.30
N THR A 298 -48.01 -4.94 -32.22
CA THR A 298 -47.20 -3.75 -31.85
C THR A 298 -46.64 -3.90 -30.44
N ARG A 299 -47.43 -4.40 -29.49
CA ARG A 299 -47.01 -4.66 -28.11
C ARG A 299 -45.84 -5.65 -28.05
N ILE A 300 -45.95 -6.79 -28.75
CA ILE A 300 -44.91 -7.83 -28.71
C ILE A 300 -43.64 -7.39 -29.47
N LYS A 301 -43.79 -6.67 -30.58
CA LYS A 301 -42.66 -6.06 -31.28
C LYS A 301 -41.88 -5.10 -30.39
N ASN A 302 -42.59 -4.20 -29.69
CA ASN A 302 -41.95 -3.27 -28.74
C ASN A 302 -41.25 -4.03 -27.61
N LYS A 303 -41.90 -5.05 -27.04
CA LYS A 303 -41.32 -5.91 -26.00
C LYS A 303 -40.03 -6.61 -26.46
N ARG A 304 -40.00 -7.13 -27.69
CA ARG A 304 -38.78 -7.70 -28.31
C ARG A 304 -37.69 -6.65 -28.45
N ASP A 305 -38.03 -5.46 -28.96
CA ASP A 305 -37.07 -4.39 -29.17
C ASP A 305 -36.53 -3.84 -27.83
N ASP A 306 -37.33 -3.85 -26.77
CA ASP A 306 -36.91 -3.55 -25.39
C ASP A 306 -35.89 -4.57 -24.89
N TYR A 307 -36.16 -5.88 -25.00
CA TYR A 307 -35.21 -6.91 -24.60
C TYR A 307 -33.91 -6.86 -25.41
N ARG A 308 -33.99 -6.53 -26.70
CA ARG A 308 -32.79 -6.27 -27.51
C ARG A 308 -31.96 -5.12 -26.95
N ARG A 309 -32.61 -4.01 -26.56
CA ARG A 309 -31.93 -2.87 -25.91
C ARG A 309 -31.32 -3.26 -24.57
N TYR A 310 -32.04 -3.99 -23.73
CA TYR A 310 -31.51 -4.47 -22.44
C TYR A 310 -30.31 -5.40 -22.59
N CYS A 311 -30.33 -6.28 -23.60
CA CYS A 311 -29.19 -7.12 -23.94
C CYS A 311 -27.96 -6.28 -24.32
N LEU A 312 -28.13 -5.26 -25.17
CA LEU A 312 -27.05 -4.33 -25.53
C LEU A 312 -26.50 -3.56 -24.31
N PHE A 313 -27.36 -3.07 -23.42
CA PHE A 313 -26.91 -2.41 -22.19
C PHE A 313 -26.16 -3.36 -21.26
N SER A 314 -26.59 -4.62 -21.17
CA SER A 314 -25.90 -5.63 -20.36
C SER A 314 -24.48 -5.92 -20.89
N LEU A 315 -24.31 -5.99 -22.22
CA LEU A 315 -23.01 -6.14 -22.87
C LEU A 315 -22.10 -4.93 -22.64
N ALA A 316 -22.64 -3.72 -22.74
CA ALA A 316 -21.90 -2.50 -22.43
C ALA A 316 -21.43 -2.49 -20.96
N GLY A 317 -22.33 -2.86 -20.03
CA GLY A 317 -21.99 -2.98 -18.60
C GLY A 317 -20.91 -4.04 -18.35
N LEU A 318 -20.95 -5.17 -19.07
CA LEU A 318 -19.93 -6.20 -18.98
C LEU A 318 -18.56 -5.67 -19.45
N ALA A 319 -18.52 -4.97 -20.58
CA ALA A 319 -17.29 -4.37 -21.10
C ALA A 319 -16.69 -3.36 -20.12
N ILE A 320 -17.52 -2.49 -19.52
CA ILE A 320 -17.10 -1.53 -18.49
C ILE A 320 -16.57 -2.26 -17.26
N GLY A 321 -17.28 -3.29 -16.78
CA GLY A 321 -16.87 -4.09 -15.63
C GLY A 321 -15.52 -4.76 -15.85
N VAL A 322 -15.29 -5.37 -17.01
CA VAL A 322 -14.01 -6.02 -17.36
C VAL A 322 -12.88 -5.02 -17.48
N ALA A 323 -13.12 -3.87 -18.14
CA ALA A 323 -12.11 -2.81 -18.26
C ALA A 323 -11.73 -2.23 -16.88
N GLY A 324 -12.73 -1.93 -16.05
CA GLY A 324 -12.52 -1.44 -14.68
C GLY A 324 -11.82 -2.47 -13.79
N PHE A 325 -12.20 -3.74 -13.87
CA PHE A 325 -11.53 -4.81 -13.12
C PHE A 325 -10.08 -4.98 -13.58
N SER A 326 -9.80 -4.94 -14.88
CA SER A 326 -8.44 -5.03 -15.42
C SER A 326 -7.58 -3.84 -15.00
N TRP A 327 -8.15 -2.63 -14.98
CA TRP A 327 -7.50 -1.42 -14.45
C TRP A 327 -7.04 -1.62 -13.01
N THR A 328 -7.80 -2.33 -12.16
CA THR A 328 -7.41 -2.55 -10.75
C THR A 328 -6.10 -3.32 -10.55
N PHE A 329 -5.61 -4.04 -11.57
CA PHE A 329 -4.32 -4.76 -11.52
C PHE A 329 -3.12 -3.96 -12.06
N THR A 330 -3.35 -2.75 -12.56
CA THR A 330 -2.26 -1.90 -13.10
C THR A 330 -1.52 -1.08 -12.03
N PHE A 331 -1.87 -1.21 -10.75
CA PHE A 331 -1.22 -0.57 -9.58
C PHE A 331 -0.89 -1.62 -8.52
#